data_AF-A0A9Q0J8D3-F1
#
_entry.id   AF-A0A9Q0J8D3-F1
#
_cell.length_a   1.000
_cell.length_b   1.000
_cell.length_c   1.000
_cell.angle_alpha   90.00
_cell.angle_beta   90.00
_cell.angle_gamma   90.00
#
_symmetry.space_group_name_H-M   'P 1'
#
loop_
_entity.id
_entity.type
_entity.pdbx_description
1 polymer ?
#
loop_
_entity_poly.entity_id
_entity_poly.type
_entity_poly.pdbx_seq_one_letter_code
_entity_poly.pdbx_strand_id
1 'polypeptide(L)'
;MADAEEIQGKPSETIPANSSEKKLESRDEMLSRHRKEITQLQNKELEMKKAAAKGSKAEQKAKKKLVEEEISRLSTELKGKHAEELASLGYNSSNGNDKSSLDSLVKAVAGVSVTNKHEKGKPSKSAIRRGKRAQQEAEREQRIQEEQSNLVSDRSIENEKLERKLKPLGLTVNEIKPDGHCLYRAVENQLALLSGGSSPYTFQDLRKMVASYMRENADDFLPFFLADNSVENYSDNSLTETFESTSAWGGQLELGALTHCLKKHIMIYSGSFQ
;
A
#
# COMPACT_ATOMS: atom_id res chain seq x y z
N MET A 1 -72.85 52.56 -3.79
CA MET A 1 -73.90 51.61 -4.22
C MET A 1 -73.51 51.09 -5.58
N ALA A 2 -73.38 49.76 -5.69
CA ALA A 2 -73.59 48.92 -6.88
C ALA A 2 -72.85 49.28 -8.18
N ASP A 3 -72.35 48.37 -9.01
CA ASP A 3 -72.07 46.94 -8.96
C ASP A 3 -71.29 46.64 -10.25
N ALA A 4 -70.70 45.46 -10.30
CA ALA A 4 -70.16 44.68 -11.42
C ALA A 4 -70.26 45.20 -12.89
N GLU A 5 -69.19 45.02 -13.67
CA GLU A 5 -68.98 43.78 -14.44
C GLU A 5 -67.61 43.73 -15.15
N GLU A 6 -67.15 42.49 -15.31
CA GLU A 6 -65.92 41.97 -15.87
C GLU A 6 -65.92 42.00 -17.41
N ILE A 7 -64.74 42.05 -18.06
CA ILE A 7 -64.37 41.26 -19.26
C ILE A 7 -62.90 41.54 -19.64
N GLN A 8 -62.17 40.45 -19.86
CA GLN A 8 -60.76 40.29 -20.19
C GLN A 8 -60.37 40.85 -21.58
N GLY A 9 -59.11 41.28 -21.73
CA GLY A 9 -58.51 41.51 -23.06
C GLY A 9 -57.08 42.06 -23.04
N LYS A 10 -56.10 41.14 -23.07
CA LYS A 10 -54.64 41.26 -23.34
C LYS A 10 -54.06 42.60 -23.86
N PRO A 11 -52.92 43.07 -23.32
CA PRO A 11 -52.09 44.09 -23.97
C PRO A 11 -51.11 43.45 -24.96
N SER A 12 -51.11 43.95 -26.20
CA SER A 12 -50.07 43.70 -27.20
C SER A 12 -49.04 44.83 -27.12
N GLU A 13 -48.10 44.72 -26.20
CA GLU A 13 -46.96 45.62 -26.09
C GLU A 13 -45.86 45.22 -27.08
N THR A 14 -45.61 46.14 -28.02
CA THR A 14 -44.31 46.55 -28.56
C THR A 14 -43.11 45.63 -28.29
N ILE A 15 -42.60 45.00 -29.36
CA ILE A 15 -41.21 44.53 -29.42
C ILE A 15 -40.49 45.39 -30.47
N PRO A 16 -39.64 46.34 -30.07
CA PRO A 16 -38.59 46.86 -30.92
C PRO A 16 -37.38 45.90 -30.88
N ALA A 17 -36.69 45.85 -32.01
CA ALA A 17 -35.57 44.99 -32.33
C ALA A 17 -34.51 44.85 -31.22
N ASN A 18 -34.04 43.61 -31.01
CA ASN A 18 -32.69 43.39 -30.51
C ASN A 18 -32.06 42.20 -31.23
N SER A 19 -31.86 42.38 -32.54
CA SER A 19 -30.85 41.64 -33.29
C SER A 19 -29.50 41.98 -32.65
N SER A 20 -28.99 41.08 -31.81
CA SER A 20 -27.63 41.15 -31.30
C SER A 20 -26.68 40.98 -32.48
N GLU A 21 -26.30 42.12 -33.05
CA GLU A 21 -25.17 42.24 -33.96
C GLU A 21 -24.00 41.48 -33.33
N LYS A 22 -23.61 40.36 -33.94
CA LYS A 22 -22.26 39.81 -33.77
C LYS A 22 -21.33 40.89 -34.29
N LYS A 23 -20.94 41.80 -33.40
CA LYS A 23 -19.84 42.72 -33.61
C LYS A 23 -18.69 41.86 -34.12
N LEU A 24 -18.22 42.12 -35.32
CA LEU A 24 -17.06 41.46 -35.89
C LEU A 24 -15.89 41.79 -34.95
N GLU A 25 -15.63 40.92 -33.96
CA GLU A 25 -14.47 41.06 -33.07
C GLU A 25 -13.25 41.15 -33.97
N SER A 26 -12.45 42.19 -33.75
CA SER A 26 -11.17 42.30 -34.42
C SER A 26 -10.29 41.11 -34.01
N ARG A 27 -9.40 40.68 -34.90
CA ARG A 27 -8.47 39.57 -34.63
C ARG A 27 -7.74 39.71 -33.29
N ASP A 28 -7.32 40.92 -32.97
CA ASP A 28 -6.61 41.21 -31.72
C ASP A 28 -7.53 41.15 -30.49
N GLU A 29 -8.82 41.48 -30.64
CA GLU A 29 -9.83 41.34 -29.60
C GLU A 29 -10.11 39.86 -29.30
N MET A 30 -10.22 39.02 -30.34
CA MET A 30 -10.41 37.57 -30.20
C MET A 30 -9.20 36.90 -29.54
N LEU A 31 -7.97 37.24 -29.97
CA LEU A 31 -6.76 36.72 -29.33
C LEU A 31 -6.64 37.18 -27.87
N SER A 32 -7.05 38.42 -27.57
CA SER A 32 -7.11 38.93 -26.19
C SER A 32 -8.14 38.16 -25.35
N ARG A 33 -9.29 37.81 -25.92
CA ARG A 33 -10.29 36.97 -25.27
C ARG A 33 -9.76 35.55 -25.01
N HIS A 34 -9.13 34.90 -26.00
CA HIS A 34 -8.51 33.58 -25.81
C HIS A 34 -7.50 33.58 -24.67
N ARG A 35 -6.66 34.62 -24.57
CA ARG A 35 -5.69 34.78 -23.48
C ARG A 35 -6.37 34.88 -22.11
N LYS A 36 -7.44 35.66 -22.01
CA LYS A 36 -8.22 35.80 -20.78
C LYS A 36 -8.86 34.47 -20.39
N GLU A 37 -9.44 33.75 -21.34
CA GLU A 37 -10.08 32.44 -21.11
C GLU A 37 -9.06 31.37 -20.66
N ILE A 38 -7.87 31.33 -21.27
CA ILE A 38 -6.77 30.45 -20.84
C ILE A 38 -6.36 30.78 -19.39
N THR A 39 -6.20 32.05 -19.06
CA THR A 39 -5.82 32.49 -17.71
C THR A 39 -6.91 32.15 -16.68
N GLN A 40 -8.18 32.32 -17.04
CA GLN A 40 -9.32 31.95 -16.20
C GLN A 40 -9.38 30.44 -15.96
N LEU A 41 -9.14 29.62 -16.99
CA LEU A 41 -9.06 28.17 -16.82
C LEU A 41 -7.90 27.78 -15.90
N GLN A 42 -6.70 28.36 -16.06
CA GLN A 42 -5.57 28.07 -15.17
C GLN A 42 -5.87 28.41 -13.70
N ASN A 43 -6.55 29.53 -13.44
CA ASN A 43 -6.98 29.88 -12.08
C ASN A 43 -8.00 28.87 -11.54
N LYS A 44 -8.97 28.46 -12.37
CA LYS A 44 -9.97 27.45 -12.01
C LYS A 44 -9.33 26.08 -11.76
N GLU A 45 -8.34 25.68 -12.54
CA GLU A 45 -7.57 24.44 -12.34
C GLU A 45 -6.87 24.43 -10.97
N LEU A 46 -6.26 25.56 -10.59
CA LEU A 46 -5.60 25.71 -9.29
C LEU A 46 -6.61 25.61 -8.14
N GLU A 47 -7.78 26.23 -8.26
CA GLU A 47 -8.84 26.15 -7.26
C GLU A 47 -9.40 24.73 -7.11
N MET A 48 -9.67 24.06 -8.24
CA MET A 48 -10.15 22.68 -8.26
C MET A 48 -9.14 21.70 -7.65
N LYS A 49 -7.84 21.88 -7.97
CA LYS A 49 -6.75 21.09 -7.36
C LYS A 49 -6.60 21.35 -5.87
N LYS A 50 -6.76 22.60 -5.41
CA LYS A 50 -6.77 22.94 -3.97
C LYS A 50 -7.98 22.36 -3.24
N ALA A 51 -9.16 22.35 -3.86
CA ALA A 51 -10.35 21.73 -3.28
C ALA A 51 -10.21 20.21 -3.15
N ALA A 52 -9.61 19.54 -4.15
CA ALA A 52 -9.34 18.10 -4.13
C ALA A 52 -8.31 17.66 -3.08
N ALA A 53 -7.49 18.59 -2.58
CA ALA A 53 -6.49 18.32 -1.55
C ALA A 53 -7.05 18.32 -0.11
N LYS A 54 -8.37 18.57 0.08
CA LYS A 54 -9.04 18.56 1.39
C LYS A 54 -9.81 17.25 1.60
N GLY A 55 -9.68 16.64 2.78
CA GLY A 55 -10.42 15.43 3.18
C GLY A 55 -9.52 14.27 3.64
N SER A 56 -10.10 13.08 3.79
CA SER A 56 -9.36 11.86 4.19
C SER A 56 -8.49 11.30 3.04
N LYS A 57 -7.47 10.46 3.33
CA LYS A 57 -6.55 9.91 2.30
C LYS A 57 -7.26 9.18 1.15
N ALA A 58 -8.30 8.40 1.44
CA ALA A 58 -9.07 7.68 0.42
C ALA A 58 -9.89 8.64 -0.45
N GLU A 59 -10.49 9.65 0.18
CA GLU A 59 -11.30 10.67 -0.46
C GLU A 59 -10.48 11.61 -1.36
N GLN A 60 -9.27 11.99 -0.92
CA GLN A 60 -8.32 12.78 -1.72
C GLN A 60 -7.93 12.06 -3.01
N LYS A 61 -7.69 10.74 -2.96
CA LYS A 61 -7.31 9.96 -4.15
C LYS A 61 -8.43 9.92 -5.19
N ALA A 62 -9.67 9.69 -4.75
CA ALA A 62 -10.83 9.69 -5.63
C ALA A 62 -11.12 11.08 -6.21
N LYS A 63 -11.16 12.12 -5.36
CA LYS A 63 -11.39 13.51 -5.78
C LYS A 63 -10.31 14.04 -6.73
N LYS A 64 -9.04 13.70 -6.50
CA LYS A 64 -7.93 14.10 -7.38
C LYS A 64 -8.06 13.50 -8.77
N LYS A 65 -8.48 12.23 -8.88
CA LYS A 65 -8.68 11.58 -10.19
C LYS A 65 -9.81 12.25 -10.98
N LEU A 66 -10.96 12.47 -10.33
CA LEU A 66 -12.11 13.15 -10.94
C LEU A 66 -11.79 14.58 -11.37
N VAL A 67 -11.05 15.32 -10.54
CA VAL A 67 -10.62 16.69 -10.88
C VAL A 67 -9.64 16.71 -12.04
N GLU A 68 -8.71 15.75 -12.14
CA GLU A 68 -7.75 15.71 -13.26
C GLU A 68 -8.46 15.38 -14.60
N GLU A 69 -9.42 14.45 -14.59
CA GLU A 69 -10.24 14.13 -15.76
C GLU A 69 -11.08 15.34 -16.21
N GLU A 70 -11.67 16.06 -15.26
CA GLU A 70 -12.46 17.28 -15.55
C GLU A 70 -11.59 18.42 -16.10
N ILE A 71 -10.37 18.59 -15.58
CA ILE A 71 -9.41 19.58 -16.08
C ILE A 71 -9.00 19.24 -17.53
N SER A 72 -8.72 17.97 -17.81
CA SER A 72 -8.40 17.52 -19.17
C SER A 72 -9.55 17.78 -20.14
N ARG A 73 -10.79 17.53 -19.72
CA ARG A 73 -12.00 17.79 -20.52
C ARG A 73 -12.16 19.28 -20.82
N LEU A 74 -12.09 20.14 -19.81
CA LEU A 74 -12.23 21.59 -19.99
C LEU A 74 -11.12 22.20 -20.85
N SER A 75 -9.87 21.70 -20.71
CA SER A 75 -8.74 22.17 -21.51
C SER A 75 -8.87 21.78 -22.98
N THR A 76 -9.33 20.55 -23.27
CA THR A 76 -9.52 20.08 -24.64
C THR A 76 -10.69 20.80 -25.32
N GLU A 77 -11.79 21.04 -24.61
CA GLU A 77 -12.94 21.80 -25.11
C GLU A 77 -12.56 23.24 -25.46
N LEU A 78 -11.82 23.94 -24.58
CA LEU A 78 -11.42 25.33 -24.84
C LEU A 78 -10.47 25.42 -26.04
N LYS A 79 -9.49 24.51 -26.13
CA LYS A 79 -8.57 24.44 -27.28
C LYS A 79 -9.32 24.14 -28.58
N GLY A 80 -10.33 23.27 -28.54
CA GLY A 80 -11.20 22.99 -29.68
C GLY A 80 -11.93 24.24 -30.16
N LYS A 81 -12.60 24.95 -29.25
CA LYS A 81 -13.30 26.22 -29.57
C LYS A 81 -12.34 27.27 -30.14
N HIS A 82 -11.17 27.45 -29.53
CA HIS A 82 -10.17 28.40 -30.04
C HIS A 82 -9.68 28.02 -31.44
N ALA A 83 -9.47 26.72 -31.70
CA ALA A 83 -9.07 26.24 -33.01
C ALA A 83 -10.17 26.44 -34.07
N GLU A 84 -11.44 26.18 -33.73
CA GLU A 84 -12.60 26.39 -34.61
C GLU A 84 -12.83 27.87 -34.93
N GLU A 85 -12.67 28.75 -33.94
CA GLU A 85 -12.79 30.20 -34.12
C GLU A 85 -11.66 30.75 -35.02
N LEU A 86 -10.44 30.25 -34.85
CA LEU A 86 -9.31 30.57 -35.73
C LEU A 86 -9.50 30.03 -37.15
N ALA A 87 -10.06 28.82 -37.30
CA ALA A 87 -10.36 28.23 -38.60
C ALA A 87 -11.47 29.00 -39.35
N SER A 88 -12.51 29.44 -38.63
CA SER A 88 -13.63 30.21 -39.18
C SER A 88 -13.22 31.57 -39.75
N LEU A 89 -12.11 32.15 -39.27
CA LEU A 89 -11.51 33.39 -39.78
C LEU A 89 -10.53 33.16 -40.95
N GLY A 90 -10.52 31.95 -41.54
CA GLY A 90 -9.74 31.64 -42.74
C GLY A 90 -8.30 31.21 -42.47
N TYR A 91 -7.95 30.83 -41.23
CA TYR A 91 -6.62 30.31 -40.91
C TYR A 91 -6.53 28.81 -41.21
N ASN A 92 -6.52 28.44 -42.49
CA ASN A 92 -6.12 27.10 -42.90
C ASN A 92 -4.59 26.98 -42.81
N SER A 93 -4.12 26.00 -42.03
CA SER A 93 -2.70 25.67 -41.82
C SER A 93 -2.06 25.11 -43.11
N SER A 94 -1.87 25.98 -44.10
CA SER A 94 -1.10 25.71 -45.31
C SER A 94 0.18 26.55 -45.29
N ASN A 95 1.04 26.28 -44.31
CA ASN A 95 2.49 26.41 -44.41
C ASN A 95 3.12 25.86 -43.13
N GLY A 96 3.85 24.76 -43.28
CA GLY A 96 4.31 23.87 -42.21
C GLY A 96 5.36 24.42 -41.24
N ASN A 97 5.53 25.75 -41.12
CA ASN A 97 6.52 26.36 -40.23
C ASN A 97 5.97 27.36 -39.20
N ASP A 98 4.67 27.70 -39.22
CA ASP A 98 4.11 28.71 -38.30
C ASP A 98 3.34 28.15 -37.10
N LYS A 99 3.18 26.83 -37.00
CA LYS A 99 2.61 26.20 -35.80
C LYS A 99 3.48 26.40 -34.57
N SER A 100 4.80 26.48 -34.74
CA SER A 100 5.74 26.80 -33.64
C SER A 100 5.73 28.29 -33.28
N SER A 101 5.32 29.17 -34.19
CA SER A 101 5.29 30.62 -33.96
C SER A 101 4.09 31.01 -33.09
N LEU A 102 2.90 30.45 -33.37
CA LEU A 102 1.72 30.65 -32.54
C LEU A 102 1.86 29.94 -31.18
N ASP A 103 2.42 28.72 -31.13
CA ASP A 103 2.71 28.01 -29.88
C ASP A 103 3.77 28.75 -29.03
N SER A 104 4.75 29.40 -29.66
CA SER A 104 5.70 30.31 -28.99
C SER A 104 5.05 31.59 -28.49
N LEU A 105 4.14 32.20 -29.26
CA LEU A 105 3.44 33.41 -28.85
C LEU A 105 2.45 33.14 -27.71
N VAL A 106 1.77 31.98 -27.75
CA VAL A 106 0.89 31.49 -26.69
C VAL A 106 1.69 31.12 -25.44
N LYS A 107 2.87 30.49 -25.56
CA LYS A 107 3.79 30.24 -24.43
C LYS A 107 4.36 31.53 -23.81
N ALA A 108 4.79 32.47 -24.65
CA ALA A 108 5.33 33.76 -24.22
C ALA A 108 4.28 34.62 -23.50
N VAL A 109 3.00 34.49 -23.87
CA VAL A 109 1.90 35.25 -23.29
C VAL A 109 1.27 34.56 -22.07
N ALA A 110 1.24 33.23 -22.02
CA ALA A 110 0.78 32.47 -20.85
C ALA A 110 1.79 32.47 -19.68
N GLY A 111 2.77 33.38 -19.67
CA GLY A 111 3.77 33.50 -18.61
C GLY A 111 4.73 32.29 -18.50
N VAL A 112 4.70 31.37 -19.46
CA VAL A 112 5.67 30.28 -19.55
C VAL A 112 6.91 30.83 -20.22
N SER A 113 7.82 31.35 -19.39
CA SER A 113 9.15 31.84 -19.76
C SER A 113 9.78 30.96 -20.84
N VAL A 114 9.83 31.46 -22.08
CA VAL A 114 10.61 30.88 -23.17
C VAL A 114 12.06 31.29 -22.92
N THR A 115 12.76 30.51 -22.10
CA THR A 115 14.22 30.55 -22.09
C THR A 115 14.72 29.74 -23.28
N ASN A 116 15.54 30.41 -24.09
CA ASN A 116 16.38 29.85 -25.15
C ASN A 116 16.79 28.39 -24.87
N LYS A 117 16.43 27.48 -25.79
CA LYS A 117 17.16 26.22 -25.93
C LYS A 117 18.48 26.48 -26.67
N HIS A 118 19.45 27.03 -25.94
CA HIS A 118 20.83 26.58 -25.99
C HIS A 118 21.51 27.04 -24.71
N GLU A 119 21.68 26.08 -23.81
CA GLU A 119 22.34 26.08 -22.49
C GLU A 119 21.40 25.27 -21.59
N LYS A 120 21.72 24.00 -21.35
CA LYS A 120 21.06 23.22 -20.29
C LYS A 120 21.27 24.02 -19.01
N GLY A 121 20.24 24.74 -18.57
CA GLY A 121 20.30 25.60 -17.40
C GLY A 121 20.94 24.82 -16.26
N LYS A 122 22.13 25.26 -15.85
CA LYS A 122 22.88 24.60 -14.78
C LYS A 122 21.92 24.41 -13.61
N PRO A 123 21.71 23.19 -13.12
CA PRO A 123 20.78 22.95 -12.03
C PRO A 123 21.15 23.89 -10.88
N SER A 124 20.15 24.51 -10.26
CA SER A 124 20.33 25.40 -9.10
C SER A 124 21.29 24.74 -8.09
N LYS A 125 22.13 25.54 -7.39
CA LYS A 125 22.99 25.03 -6.30
C LYS A 125 22.20 24.16 -5.31
N SER A 126 20.90 24.45 -5.08
CA SER A 126 20.02 23.63 -4.24
C SER A 126 19.63 22.28 -4.88
N ALA A 127 19.39 22.25 -6.19
CA ALA A 127 19.09 21.05 -6.96
C ALA A 127 20.30 20.13 -7.07
N ILE A 128 21.51 20.68 -7.30
CA ILE A 128 22.78 19.93 -7.28
C ILE A 128 23.02 19.32 -5.89
N ARG A 129 22.81 20.10 -4.82
CA ARG A 129 22.97 19.61 -3.44
C ARG A 129 21.96 18.52 -3.08
N ARG A 130 20.71 18.61 -3.57
CA ARG A 130 19.68 17.59 -3.36
C ARG A 130 19.97 16.32 -4.18
N GLY A 131 20.41 16.45 -5.43
CA GLY A 131 20.84 15.32 -6.26
C GLY A 131 22.04 14.58 -5.69
N LYS A 132 23.05 15.30 -5.19
CA LYS A 132 24.22 14.71 -4.53
C LYS A 132 23.85 13.98 -3.22
N ARG A 133 22.90 14.51 -2.44
CA ARG A 133 22.37 13.82 -1.25
C ARG A 133 21.59 12.56 -1.63
N ALA A 134 20.74 12.62 -2.64
CA ALA A 134 19.99 11.46 -3.11
C ALA A 134 20.90 10.35 -3.65
N GLN A 135 21.98 10.71 -4.35
CA GLN A 135 22.99 9.74 -4.79
C GLN A 135 23.75 9.12 -3.62
N GLN A 136 24.17 9.92 -2.63
CA GLN A 136 24.85 9.41 -1.43
C GLN A 136 23.94 8.53 -0.57
N GLU A 137 22.65 8.85 -0.48
CA GLU A 137 21.66 8.05 0.24
C GLU A 137 21.39 6.74 -0.49
N ALA A 138 21.23 6.77 -1.82
CA ALA A 138 21.10 5.55 -2.63
C ALA A 138 22.35 4.67 -2.58
N GLU A 139 23.56 5.25 -2.63
CA GLU A 139 24.82 4.50 -2.50
C GLU A 139 24.95 3.89 -1.09
N ARG A 140 24.51 4.62 -0.05
CA ARG A 140 24.48 4.11 1.32
C ARG A 140 23.47 2.98 1.48
N GLU A 141 22.27 3.13 0.94
CA GLU A 141 21.24 2.08 0.94
C GLU A 141 21.71 0.85 0.16
N GLN A 142 22.35 1.02 -1.00
CA GLN A 142 22.95 -0.08 -1.75
C GLN A 142 24.03 -0.79 -0.95
N ARG A 143 24.94 -0.06 -0.30
CA ARG A 143 25.98 -0.67 0.54
C ARG A 143 25.39 -1.44 1.72
N ILE A 144 24.38 -0.88 2.38
CA ILE A 144 23.66 -1.57 3.47
C ILE A 144 22.95 -2.81 2.92
N GLN A 145 22.31 -2.73 1.76
CA GLN A 145 21.60 -3.85 1.16
C GLN A 145 22.56 -4.98 0.74
N GLU A 146 23.72 -4.63 0.19
CA GLU A 146 24.79 -5.58 -0.13
C GLU A 146 25.34 -6.24 1.15
N GLU A 147 25.63 -5.47 2.19
CA GLU A 147 26.06 -5.98 3.50
C GLU A 147 25.00 -6.93 4.10
N GLN A 148 23.71 -6.56 4.05
CA GLN A 148 22.61 -7.42 4.52
C GLN A 148 22.45 -8.69 3.68
N SER A 149 22.71 -8.64 2.38
CA SER A 149 22.64 -9.81 1.50
C SER A 149 23.82 -10.78 1.69
N ASN A 150 24.97 -10.26 2.11
CA ASN A 150 26.17 -11.06 2.40
C ASN A 150 26.13 -11.71 3.79
N LEU A 151 25.24 -11.26 4.69
CA LEU A 151 25.01 -11.92 5.96
C LEU A 151 24.23 -13.22 5.74
N VAL A 152 24.97 -14.32 5.58
CA VAL A 152 24.39 -15.65 5.69
C VAL A 152 23.89 -15.83 7.12
N SER A 153 22.57 -15.88 7.30
CA SER A 153 21.96 -16.08 8.61
C SER A 153 22.33 -17.44 9.19
N ASP A 154 22.71 -17.49 10.47
CA ASP A 154 22.98 -18.73 11.20
C ASP A 154 21.84 -19.75 11.06
N ARG A 155 20.59 -19.29 11.04
CA ARG A 155 19.40 -20.12 10.80
C ARG A 155 19.46 -20.84 9.45
N SER A 156 19.88 -20.15 8.39
CA SER A 156 19.99 -20.74 7.05
C SER A 156 21.07 -21.82 7.02
N ILE A 157 22.20 -21.58 7.69
CA ILE A 157 23.30 -22.54 7.80
C ILE A 157 22.85 -23.79 8.56
N GLU A 158 22.11 -23.62 9.66
CA GLU A 158 21.60 -24.73 10.46
C GLU A 158 20.53 -25.53 9.71
N ASN A 159 19.58 -24.86 9.04
CA ASN A 159 18.58 -25.51 8.21
C ASN A 159 19.22 -26.34 7.10
N GLU A 160 20.24 -25.80 6.42
CA GLU A 160 20.95 -26.53 5.37
C GLU A 160 21.67 -27.77 5.93
N LYS A 161 22.28 -27.66 7.12
CA LYS A 161 22.88 -28.82 7.81
C LYS A 161 21.84 -29.88 8.16
N LEU A 162 20.67 -29.46 8.67
CA LEU A 162 19.59 -30.37 9.01
C LEU A 162 19.03 -31.06 7.76
N GLU A 163 18.76 -30.31 6.68
CA GLU A 163 18.30 -30.85 5.40
C GLU A 163 19.28 -31.87 4.81
N ARG A 164 20.59 -31.60 4.88
CA ARG A 164 21.62 -32.56 4.46
C ARG A 164 21.56 -33.88 5.23
N LYS A 165 21.17 -33.87 6.51
CA LYS A 165 20.98 -35.10 7.32
C LYS A 165 19.66 -35.81 7.00
N LEU A 166 18.59 -35.06 6.71
CA LEU A 166 17.26 -35.61 6.48
C LEU A 166 17.07 -36.16 5.05
N LYS A 167 17.70 -35.55 4.05
CA LYS A 167 17.62 -35.96 2.64
C LYS A 167 17.93 -37.45 2.39
N PRO A 168 19.00 -38.06 2.93
CA PRO A 168 19.25 -39.50 2.74
C PRO A 168 18.21 -40.39 3.43
N LEU A 169 17.47 -39.88 4.42
CA LEU A 169 16.36 -40.58 5.07
C LEU A 169 15.03 -40.42 4.31
N GLY A 170 15.02 -39.63 3.22
CA GLY A 170 13.80 -39.29 2.49
C GLY A 170 12.86 -38.36 3.27
N LEU A 171 13.38 -37.65 4.27
CA LEU A 171 12.62 -36.73 5.11
C LEU A 171 12.83 -35.28 4.69
N THR A 172 11.81 -34.45 4.90
CA THR A 172 11.83 -33.01 4.61
C THR A 172 11.36 -32.21 5.82
N VAL A 173 11.91 -31.02 6.01
CA VAL A 173 11.47 -30.10 7.07
C VAL A 173 10.17 -29.43 6.66
N ASN A 174 9.17 -29.46 7.53
CA ASN A 174 7.94 -28.67 7.40
C ASN A 174 7.98 -27.52 8.41
N GLU A 175 7.82 -26.29 7.96
CA GLU A 175 7.86 -25.12 8.86
C GLU A 175 6.60 -25.05 9.72
N ILE A 176 6.79 -25.09 11.03
CA ILE A 176 5.75 -24.87 12.04
C ILE A 176 5.83 -23.43 12.51
N LYS A 177 4.67 -22.86 12.85
CA LYS A 177 4.58 -21.51 13.40
C LYS A 177 5.50 -21.35 14.64
N PRO A 178 6.38 -20.33 14.68
CA PRO A 178 7.29 -20.11 15.80
C PRO A 178 6.57 -19.42 16.97
N ASP A 179 5.68 -20.15 17.64
CA ASP A 179 5.00 -19.71 18.86
C ASP A 179 5.28 -20.67 20.03
N GLY A 180 4.82 -20.33 21.24
CA GLY A 180 4.98 -21.18 22.44
C GLY A 180 4.22 -22.52 22.39
N HIS A 181 3.52 -22.81 21.29
CA HIS A 181 2.85 -24.09 21.06
C HIS A 181 3.55 -24.91 19.95
N CYS A 182 4.70 -24.46 19.44
CA CYS A 182 5.40 -25.08 18.32
C CYS A 182 5.65 -26.58 18.50
N LEU A 183 6.02 -27.03 19.70
CA LEU A 183 6.22 -28.45 20.02
C LEU A 183 4.95 -29.27 19.75
N TYR A 184 3.83 -28.85 20.33
CA TYR A 184 2.54 -29.52 20.19
C TYR A 184 2.00 -29.44 18.77
N ARG A 185 2.20 -28.30 18.08
CA ARG A 185 1.84 -28.13 16.67
C ARG A 185 2.66 -29.03 15.75
N ALA A 186 3.93 -29.25 16.05
CA ALA A 186 4.77 -30.18 15.30
C ALA A 186 4.26 -31.62 15.45
N VAL A 187 3.89 -32.02 16.66
CA VAL A 187 3.34 -33.35 16.92
C VAL A 187 1.96 -33.53 16.28
N GLU A 188 1.07 -32.53 16.40
CA GLU A 188 -0.23 -32.50 15.70
C GLU A 188 -0.05 -32.67 14.18
N ASN A 189 0.91 -31.95 13.59
CA ASN A 189 1.21 -32.08 12.17
C ASN A 189 1.67 -33.50 11.79
N GLN A 190 2.58 -34.10 12.57
CA GLN A 190 3.03 -35.48 12.35
C GLN A 190 1.89 -36.50 12.52
N LEU A 191 1.02 -36.32 13.52
CA LEU A 191 -0.14 -37.17 13.73
C LEU A 191 -1.14 -37.08 12.57
N ALA A 192 -1.34 -35.89 12.01
CA ALA A 192 -2.17 -35.70 10.82
C ALA A 192 -1.61 -36.46 9.61
N LEU A 193 -0.28 -36.39 9.39
CA LEU A 193 0.38 -37.12 8.31
C LEU A 193 0.22 -38.65 8.46
N LEU A 194 0.39 -39.16 9.69
CA LEU A 194 0.22 -40.59 9.98
C LEU A 194 -1.24 -41.08 9.89
N SER A 195 -2.21 -40.18 10.07
CA SER A 195 -3.64 -40.51 10.14
C SER A 195 -4.41 -40.19 8.85
N GLY A 196 -3.72 -39.91 7.75
CA GLY A 196 -4.35 -39.70 6.44
C GLY A 196 -4.87 -38.28 6.18
N GLY A 197 -4.34 -37.27 6.87
CA GLY A 197 -4.59 -35.85 6.59
C GLY A 197 -5.34 -35.09 7.68
N SER A 198 -5.84 -35.76 8.72
CA SER A 198 -6.46 -35.12 9.88
C SER A 198 -5.85 -35.66 11.17
N SER A 199 -5.42 -34.78 12.06
CA SER A 199 -4.89 -35.21 13.36
C SER A 199 -6.04 -35.67 14.26
N PRO A 200 -5.90 -36.81 14.98
CA PRO A 200 -6.86 -37.22 15.99
C PRO A 200 -6.91 -36.26 17.19
N TYR A 201 -5.86 -35.45 17.39
CA TYR A 201 -5.72 -34.53 18.51
C TYR A 201 -5.27 -33.15 18.02
N THR A 202 -5.88 -32.11 18.57
CA THR A 202 -5.38 -30.75 18.36
C THR A 202 -4.17 -30.46 19.25
N PHE A 203 -3.40 -29.42 18.96
CA PHE A 203 -2.30 -29.02 19.85
C PHE A 203 -2.77 -28.71 21.29
N GLN A 204 -4.02 -28.23 21.47
CA GLN A 204 -4.61 -28.02 22.80
C GLN A 204 -4.91 -29.35 23.50
N ASP A 205 -5.45 -30.33 22.78
CA ASP A 205 -5.73 -31.65 23.34
C ASP A 205 -4.45 -32.34 23.79
N LEU A 206 -3.39 -32.26 22.97
CA LEU A 206 -2.07 -32.78 23.30
C LEU A 206 -1.50 -32.13 24.57
N ARG A 207 -1.66 -30.81 24.72
CA ARG A 207 -1.20 -30.08 25.92
C ARG A 207 -1.95 -30.52 27.18
N LYS A 208 -3.28 -30.66 27.10
CA LYS A 208 -4.09 -31.18 28.22
C LYS A 208 -3.70 -32.61 28.58
N MET A 209 -3.50 -33.46 27.57
CA MET A 209 -3.12 -34.85 27.76
C MET A 209 -1.77 -34.97 28.49
N VAL A 210 -0.78 -34.17 28.09
CA VAL A 210 0.52 -34.08 28.78
C VAL A 210 0.35 -33.62 30.21
N ALA A 211 -0.37 -32.53 30.45
CA ALA A 211 -0.53 -32.00 31.80
C ALA A 211 -1.26 -32.98 32.74
N SER A 212 -2.29 -33.66 32.25
CA SER A 212 -2.96 -34.74 33.00
C SER A 212 -2.01 -35.89 33.30
N TYR A 213 -1.23 -36.35 32.32
CA TYR A 213 -0.25 -37.42 32.55
C TYR A 213 0.82 -37.02 33.58
N MET A 214 1.32 -35.78 33.50
CA MET A 214 2.30 -35.27 34.45
C MET A 214 1.74 -35.12 35.86
N ARG A 215 0.45 -34.77 36.02
CA ARG A 215 -0.24 -34.81 37.32
C ARG A 215 -0.38 -36.22 37.87
N GLU A 216 -0.81 -37.16 37.03
CA GLU A 216 -1.04 -38.55 37.46
C GLU A 216 0.26 -39.26 37.84
N ASN A 217 1.40 -38.81 37.30
CA ASN A 217 2.72 -39.38 37.55
C ASN A 217 3.69 -38.34 38.13
N ALA A 218 3.18 -37.44 39.00
CA ALA A 218 3.93 -36.29 39.50
C ALA A 218 5.29 -36.65 40.08
N ASP A 219 5.38 -37.78 40.80
CA ASP A 219 6.62 -38.27 41.41
C ASP A 219 7.77 -38.46 40.41
N ASP A 220 7.47 -38.81 39.16
CA ASP A 220 8.48 -39.01 38.10
C ASP A 220 9.01 -37.68 37.53
N PHE A 221 8.21 -36.61 37.64
CA PHE A 221 8.51 -35.29 37.07
C PHE A 221 9.04 -34.30 38.11
N LEU A 222 8.62 -34.46 39.38
CA LEU A 222 8.97 -33.57 40.49
C LEU A 222 10.47 -33.31 40.64
N PRO A 223 11.38 -34.31 40.51
CA PRO A 223 12.82 -34.07 40.63
C PRO A 223 13.36 -33.06 39.61
N PHE A 224 12.78 -33.02 38.40
CA PHE A 224 13.20 -32.10 37.35
C PHE A 224 12.70 -30.68 37.57
N PHE A 225 11.54 -30.53 38.23
CA PHE A 225 10.96 -29.23 38.55
C PHE A 225 11.64 -28.54 39.73
N LEU A 226 12.08 -29.31 40.73
CA LEU A 226 12.83 -28.81 41.89
C LEU A 226 14.25 -28.36 41.51
N ALA A 227 14.81 -28.91 40.44
CA ALA A 227 16.13 -28.54 39.95
C ALA A 227 16.15 -27.19 39.20
N ASP A 228 15.04 -26.81 38.56
CA ASP A 228 14.93 -25.57 37.77
C ASP A 228 14.46 -24.37 38.61
N ASN A 229 13.75 -24.61 39.72
CA ASN A 229 13.24 -23.55 40.58
C ASN A 229 13.99 -23.53 41.92
N SER A 230 14.75 -22.47 42.16
CA SER A 230 15.35 -22.18 43.46
C SER A 230 14.25 -22.03 44.53
N VAL A 231 13.98 -23.12 45.25
CA VAL A 231 13.44 -23.18 46.61
C VAL A 231 12.41 -22.09 46.97
N GLU A 232 11.21 -22.13 46.40
CA GLU A 232 10.08 -21.38 46.98
C GLU A 232 8.74 -22.08 46.71
N ASN A 233 8.33 -22.90 47.69
CA ASN A 233 6.93 -23.16 48.08
C ASN A 233 5.89 -23.34 46.95
N TYR A 234 6.05 -24.38 46.12
CA TYR A 234 4.98 -24.83 45.24
C TYR A 234 4.12 -25.87 45.97
N SER A 235 2.88 -25.49 46.29
CA SER A 235 1.83 -26.47 46.53
C SER A 235 1.63 -27.28 45.25
N ASP A 236 1.53 -28.60 45.37
CA ASP A 236 1.47 -29.62 44.30
C ASP A 236 0.52 -29.26 43.12
N ASN A 237 -0.56 -28.53 43.40
CA ASN A 237 -1.52 -28.08 42.39
C ASN A 237 -1.06 -26.90 41.50
N SER A 238 -0.20 -26.01 42.00
CA SER A 238 0.21 -24.78 41.27
C SER A 238 1.09 -25.08 40.06
N LEU A 239 1.91 -26.11 40.19
CA LEU A 239 2.91 -26.48 39.19
C LEU A 239 2.29 -27.09 37.93
N THR A 240 1.10 -27.67 38.04
CA THR A 240 0.46 -28.43 36.96
C THR A 240 -0.66 -27.65 36.27
N GLU A 241 -1.31 -26.72 36.97
CA GLU A 241 -2.24 -25.74 36.37
C GLU A 241 -1.53 -24.82 35.36
N THR A 242 -0.24 -24.55 35.59
CA THR A 242 0.59 -23.74 34.70
C THR A 242 0.81 -24.40 33.34
N PHE A 243 0.92 -25.74 33.25
CA PHE A 243 1.13 -26.43 31.96
C PHE A 243 -0.09 -26.44 31.03
N GLU A 244 -1.30 -26.54 31.60
CA GLU A 244 -2.54 -26.57 30.82
C GLU A 244 -2.87 -25.24 30.16
N SER A 245 -2.60 -24.15 30.87
CA SER A 245 -3.12 -22.82 30.53
C SER A 245 -2.06 -21.88 29.94
N THR A 246 -0.77 -22.17 30.15
CA THR A 246 0.31 -21.25 29.77
C THR A 246 0.84 -21.58 28.39
N SER A 247 1.19 -20.57 27.58
CA SER A 247 1.99 -20.73 26.36
C SER A 247 3.48 -21.01 26.64
N ALA A 248 3.77 -21.68 27.77
CA ALA A 248 5.11 -22.07 28.17
C ALA A 248 5.68 -23.02 27.12
N TRP A 249 6.96 -22.81 26.84
CA TRP A 249 7.70 -23.53 25.81
C TRP A 249 7.82 -24.99 26.27
N GLY A 250 7.37 -25.93 25.43
CA GLY A 250 7.51 -27.35 25.75
C GLY A 250 8.95 -27.82 25.57
N GLY A 251 9.39 -28.74 26.42
CA GLY A 251 10.73 -29.32 26.41
C GLY A 251 10.71 -30.85 26.50
N GLN A 252 11.73 -31.38 27.16
CA GLN A 252 11.97 -32.83 27.26
C GLN A 252 10.90 -33.55 28.08
N LEU A 253 10.38 -32.92 29.14
CA LEU A 253 9.39 -33.56 30.02
C LEU A 253 8.07 -33.78 29.28
N GLU A 254 7.64 -32.79 28.50
CA GLU A 254 6.45 -32.84 27.67
C GLU A 254 6.60 -33.87 26.55
N LEU A 255 7.77 -33.95 25.92
CA LEU A 255 8.07 -34.99 24.93
C LEU A 255 8.00 -36.38 25.56
N GLY A 256 8.59 -36.56 26.74
CA GLY A 256 8.49 -37.81 27.51
C GLY A 256 7.04 -38.18 27.76
N ALA A 257 6.25 -37.28 28.35
CA ALA A 257 4.83 -37.49 28.58
C ALA A 257 4.06 -37.83 27.29
N LEU A 258 4.32 -37.13 26.18
CA LEU A 258 3.69 -37.40 24.89
C LEU A 258 3.98 -38.82 24.38
N THR A 259 5.20 -39.32 24.53
CA THR A 259 5.53 -40.69 24.11
C THR A 259 4.71 -41.73 24.88
N HIS A 260 4.50 -41.53 26.18
CA HIS A 260 3.66 -42.40 27.01
C HIS A 260 2.18 -42.27 26.66
N CYS A 261 1.68 -41.05 26.51
CA CYS A 261 0.27 -40.78 26.20
C CYS A 261 -0.12 -41.33 24.83
N LEU A 262 0.68 -41.06 23.80
CA LEU A 262 0.40 -41.44 22.42
C LEU A 262 0.82 -42.88 22.11
N LYS A 263 1.63 -43.51 22.98
CA LYS A 263 2.26 -44.83 22.78
C LYS A 263 2.98 -44.90 21.44
N LYS A 264 3.72 -43.84 21.10
CA LYS A 264 4.46 -43.67 19.85
C LYS A 264 5.87 -43.14 20.13
N HIS A 265 6.82 -43.57 19.31
CA HIS A 265 8.18 -43.06 19.35
C HIS A 265 8.25 -41.68 18.69
N ILE A 266 8.88 -40.73 19.36
CA ILE A 266 9.18 -39.40 18.82
C ILE A 266 10.68 -39.32 18.53
N MET A 267 11.03 -39.15 17.26
CA MET A 267 12.42 -39.01 16.82
C MET A 267 12.75 -37.53 16.63
N ILE A 268 13.80 -37.05 17.28
CA ILE A 268 14.22 -35.64 17.23
C ILE A 268 15.47 -35.54 16.36
N TYR A 269 15.43 -34.63 15.39
CA TYR A 269 16.58 -34.32 14.54
C TYR A 269 17.04 -32.90 14.80
N SER A 270 18.36 -32.71 14.87
CA SER A 270 18.99 -31.41 15.05
C SER A 270 20.03 -31.15 13.96
N GLY A 271 20.04 -29.92 13.41
CA GLY A 271 21.08 -29.44 12.50
C GLY A 271 22.44 -29.35 13.19
N SER A 272 22.41 -29.15 14.51
CA SER A 272 23.55 -28.94 15.38
C SER A 272 23.78 -30.16 16.29
N PHE A 273 24.86 -30.89 16.04
CA PHE A 273 25.53 -31.68 17.07
C PHE A 273 26.96 -31.15 17.11
N GLN A 274 27.31 -30.53 18.23
CA GLN A 274 28.68 -30.37 18.67
C GLN A 274 28.78 -31.03 20.04
#